data_AF-A0ABD0TFR0-F1
#
_entry.id   AF-A0ABD0TFR0-F1
#
_cell.length_a   1.000
_cell.length_b   1.000
_cell.length_c   1.000
_cell.angle_alpha   90.00
_cell.angle_beta   90.00
_cell.angle_gamma   90.00
#
_symmetry.space_group_name_H-M   'P 1'
#
loop_
_entity.id
_entity.type
_entity.pdbx_description
1 polymer ?
#
loop_
_entity_poly.entity_id
_entity_poly.type
_entity_poly.pdbx_seq_one_letter_code
_entity_poly.pdbx_strand_id
1 'polypeptide(L)' 'MAVFKTTFVLLLIAFAMMIVTDAARVGPCDQVCSRIDPEKDECCRAHGYTGYSSCSGGMHCY' A
#
# COMPACT_ATOMS: atom_id res chain seq x y z
N MET A 1 -24.06 -27.69 -4.44
CA MET A 1 -23.22 -27.55 -3.22
C MET A 1 -21.74 -27.32 -3.54
N ALA A 2 -21.15 -27.96 -4.55
CA ALA A 2 -19.76 -27.73 -4.93
C ALA A 2 -19.48 -26.34 -5.53
N VAL A 3 -20.38 -25.85 -6.42
CA VAL A 3 -20.22 -24.54 -7.09
C VAL A 3 -20.20 -23.39 -6.10
N PHE A 4 -21.15 -23.33 -5.16
CA PHE A 4 -21.20 -22.26 -4.15
C PHE A 4 -19.93 -22.19 -3.29
N LYS A 5 -19.34 -23.35 -2.98
CA LYS A 5 -18.09 -23.45 -2.21
C LYS A 5 -16.90 -22.94 -3.03
N THR A 6 -16.83 -23.25 -4.33
CA THR A 6 -15.73 -22.75 -5.19
C THR A 6 -15.87 -21.26 -5.47
N THR A 7 -17.08 -20.74 -5.72
CA THR A 7 -17.27 -19.28 -5.89
C THR A 7 -16.94 -18.51 -4.62
N PHE A 8 -17.32 -19.04 -3.44
CA PHE A 8 -17.00 -18.39 -2.16
C PHE A 8 -15.49 -18.34 -1.91
N VAL A 9 -14.77 -19.42 -2.19
CA VAL A 9 -13.30 -19.45 -2.07
C VAL A 9 -12.63 -18.45 -3.02
N LEU A 10 -13.10 -18.37 -4.28
CA LEU A 10 -12.57 -17.39 -5.24
C LEU A 10 -12.83 -15.94 -4.79
N LEU A 11 -14.01 -15.67 -4.21
CA LEU A 11 -14.34 -14.36 -3.62
C LEU A 11 -13.41 -13.98 -2.46
N LEU A 12 -13.10 -14.93 -1.57
CA LEU A 12 -12.16 -14.71 -0.47
C LEU A 12 -10.74 -14.43 -0.96
N ILE A 13 -10.29 -15.14 -1.99
CA ILE A 13 -8.97 -14.91 -2.61
C ILE A 13 -8.91 -13.52 -3.26
N ALA A 14 -9.97 -13.10 -3.96
CA ALA A 14 -10.06 -11.76 -4.54
C ALA A 14 -10.04 -10.66 -3.46
N PHE A 15 -10.74 -10.85 -2.35
CA PHE A 15 -10.72 -9.92 -1.22
C PHE A 15 -9.36 -9.84 -0.54
N ALA A 16 -8.70 -10.99 -0.36
CA ALA A 16 -7.36 -11.04 0.24
C ALA A 16 -6.32 -10.28 -0.61
N MET A 17 -6.42 -10.35 -1.94
CA MET A 17 -5.55 -9.58 -2.84
C MET A 17 -5.72 -8.05 -2.70
N MET A 18 -6.89 -7.57 -2.28
CA MET A 18 -7.10 -6.13 -2.03
C MET A 18 -6.50 -5.64 -0.71
N ILE A 19 -6.13 -6.52 0.22
CA ILE A 19 -5.63 -6.15 1.57
C ILE A 19 -4.10 -6.16 1.64
N VAL A 20 -3.41 -6.58 0.59
CA VAL A 20 -1.94 -6.53 0.57
C VAL A 20 -1.47 -5.08 0.39
N THR A 21 -1.40 -4.36 1.51
CA THR A 21 -0.65 -3.11 1.65
C THR A 21 0.83 -3.47 1.66
N ASP A 22 1.37 -3.76 0.47
CA ASP A 22 2.81 -3.93 0.26
C ASP A 22 3.50 -2.58 0.46
N ALA A 23 4.56 -2.59 1.28
CA ALA A 23 5.38 -1.42 1.56
C ALA A 23 6.27 -1.12 0.36
N ALA A 24 5.75 -0.39 -0.61
CA ALA A 24 6.50 -0.11 -1.83
C ALA A 24 7.46 1.06 -1.62
N ARG A 25 8.68 0.91 -2.15
CA ARG A 25 9.65 2.00 -2.17
C ARG A 25 9.27 3.00 -3.26
N VAL A 26 8.99 4.25 -2.87
CA VAL A 26 8.67 5.34 -3.80
C VAL A 26 9.90 6.24 -3.95
N GLY A 27 10.77 5.89 -4.90
CA GLY A 27 12.02 6.62 -5.17
C GLY A 27 11.88 8.15 -5.32
N PRO A 28 10.85 8.68 -6.01
CA PRO A 28 10.62 10.13 -6.07
C PRO A 28 10.40 10.77 -4.69
N CYS A 29 9.75 10.05 -3.77
CA CYS A 29 9.46 10.53 -2.43
C CYS A 29 10.66 10.39 -1.47
N ASP A 30 11.78 9.76 -1.88
CA ASP A 30 13.03 9.74 -1.08
C ASP A 30 13.51 11.17 -0.74
N GLN A 31 13.24 12.13 -1.62
CA GLN A 31 13.62 13.54 -1.43
C GLN A 31 12.80 14.25 -0.34
N VAL A 32 11.57 13.79 -0.07
CA VAL A 32 10.70 14.36 0.96
C VAL A 32 10.89 13.67 2.32
N CYS A 33 11.75 12.65 2.43
CA CYS A 33 12.02 12.01 3.71
C CYS A 33 12.60 12.94 4.78
N SER A 34 13.29 14.02 4.38
CA SER A 34 13.80 15.05 5.31
C SER A 34 12.75 16.11 5.67
N ARG A 35 11.53 16.01 5.13
CA ARG A 35 10.41 16.91 5.38
C ARG A 35 9.52 16.39 6.51
N ILE A 36 8.49 17.15 6.84
CA ILE A 36 7.50 16.79 7.85
C ILE A 36 6.62 15.62 7.38
N ASP A 37 6.12 14.82 8.31
CA ASP A 37 5.26 13.66 8.02
C ASP A 37 4.07 13.93 7.09
N PRO A 38 3.34 15.06 7.17
CA PRO A 38 2.24 15.30 6.22
C PRO A 38 2.72 15.48 4.77
N GLU A 39 3.91 16.03 4.51
CA GLU A 39 4.45 16.11 3.13
C GLU A 39 4.82 14.72 2.60
N LYS A 40 5.30 13.84 3.49
CA LYS A 40 5.62 12.45 3.15
C LYS A 40 4.34 11.67 2.81
N ASP A 41 3.31 11.80 3.64
CA ASP A 41 2.03 11.13 3.44
C ASP A 41 1.32 11.62 2.17
N GLU A 42 1.40 12.92 1.86
CA GLU A 42 0.84 13.48 0.62
C GLU A 42 1.56 12.92 -0.62
N CYS A 43 2.89 12.75 -0.55
CA CYS A 43 3.66 12.11 -1.60
C CYS A 43 3.21 10.65 -1.81
N CYS A 44 3.09 9.86 -0.74
CA CYS A 44 2.54 8.51 -0.80
C CYS A 44 1.13 8.48 -1.40
N ARG A 45 0.28 9.43 -1.02
CA ARG A 45 -1.09 9.57 -1.53
C ARG A 45 -1.15 9.87 -3.02
N ALA A 46 -0.24 10.71 -3.51
CA ALA A 46 -0.10 10.98 -4.95
C ALA A 46 0.29 9.72 -5.75
N HIS A 47 0.92 8.75 -5.10
CA HIS A 47 1.32 7.47 -5.69
C HIS A 47 0.32 6.32 -5.42
N GLY A 48 -0.84 6.60 -4.82
CA GLY A 48 -1.92 5.62 -4.62
C GLY A 48 -1.89 4.89 -3.28
N TYR A 49 -1.02 5.29 -2.36
CA TYR A 49 -0.93 4.73 -1.01
C TYR A 49 -1.78 5.55 -0.04
N THR A 50 -2.50 4.89 0.86
CA THR A 50 -3.42 5.56 1.80
C THR A 50 -3.07 5.32 3.26
N GLY A 51 -2.04 4.52 3.52
CA GLY A 51 -1.50 4.25 4.85
C GLY A 51 -0.49 5.31 5.28
N TYR A 52 0.47 4.87 6.08
CA TYR A 52 1.53 5.72 6.61
C TYR A 52 2.76 5.69 5.72
N SER A 53 3.62 6.69 5.88
CA SER A 53 4.93 6.73 5.25
C SER A 53 6.05 6.40 6.24
N SER A 54 7.08 5.68 5.77
CA SER A 54 8.28 5.36 6.55
C SER A 54 9.54 5.68 5.77
N CYS A 55 10.53 6.27 6.43
CA CYS A 55 11.81 6.63 5.82
C CYS A 55 12.94 5.85 6.49
N SER A 56 13.33 4.71 5.91
CA SER A 56 14.43 3.88 6.40
C SER A 56 15.29 3.41 5.22
N GLY A 57 16.36 4.16 4.90
CA GLY A 57 17.15 3.94 3.69
C GLY A 57 16.43 4.29 2.37
N GLY A 58 15.21 4.82 2.49
CA GLY A 58 14.32 5.27 1.45
C GLY A 58 12.87 5.39 1.97
N MET A 59 12.02 6.04 1.20
CA MET A 59 10.61 6.23 1.44
C MET A 59 9.84 4.97 1.06
N HIS A 60 9.16 4.41 2.05
CA HIS A 60 8.24 3.31 1.93
C HIS A 60 6.82 3.81 2.22
N CYS A 61 5.93 3.55 1.27
CA CYS A 61 4.52 3.90 1.38
C CYS A 61 3.69 2.62 1.58
N TYR A 62 2.71 2.69 2.48
CA TYR A 62 1.85 1.58 2.87
C TYR A 62 0.40 1.83 2.46
#